data_AF-J5WUV8-F1
#
_entry.id   AF-J5WUV8-F1
#
_cell.length_a   1.000
_cell.length_b   1.000
_cell.length_c   1.000
_cell.angle_alpha   90.00
_cell.angle_beta   90.00
_cell.angle_gamma   90.00
#
_symmetry.space_group_name_H-M   'P 1'
#
loop_
_entity.id
_entity.type
_entity.pdbx_description
1 polymer ?
#
loop_
_entity_poly.entity_id
_entity_poly.type
_entity_poly.pdbx_seq_one_letter_code
_entity_poly.pdbx_strand_id
1 'polypeptide(L)'
;MKIRVKPTIGKDEEFHIEDKENYTKLEMDKMYRIVRDYLYDHQGENAIKVSDDTGVPRKVIMTFLRQGKISLAENSRTWLRKCKKCGALIETGDNCIECMQKKMSQILNPEETQVKKKNISGYSTNNINAHDNSYGRRIRKK
;
A
#
# COMPACT_ATOMS: atom_id res chain seq x y z
N MET A 1 -15.50 15.07 -31.25
CA MET A 1 -15.51 13.62 -31.53
C MET A 1 -16.40 12.95 -30.50
N LYS A 2 -17.53 12.36 -30.91
CA LYS A 2 -18.46 11.66 -30.01
C LYS A 2 -18.02 10.19 -29.94
N ILE A 3 -17.39 9.80 -28.84
CA ILE A 3 -17.02 8.40 -28.62
C ILE A 3 -18.30 7.66 -28.24
N ARG A 4 -18.73 6.72 -29.09
CA ARG A 4 -19.83 5.80 -28.81
C ARG A 4 -19.27 4.65 -27.98
N VAL A 5 -19.54 4.63 -26.69
CA VAL A 5 -19.33 3.43 -25.86
C VAL A 5 -20.42 2.43 -26.23
N LYS A 6 -20.05 1.17 -26.53
CA LYS A 6 -21.03 0.11 -26.83
C LYS A 6 -21.75 -0.27 -25.53
N PRO A 7 -23.08 -0.47 -25.56
CA PRO A 7 -23.84 -0.78 -24.36
C PRO A 7 -23.61 -2.24 -23.98
N THR A 8 -22.90 -2.50 -22.89
CA THR A 8 -22.84 -3.83 -22.28
C THR A 8 -24.10 -4.08 -21.45
N ILE A 9 -25.10 -4.65 -22.14
CA ILE A 9 -26.14 -5.58 -21.64
C ILE A 9 -26.82 -5.17 -20.31
N GLY A 10 -28.00 -4.55 -20.45
CA GLY A 10 -28.93 -4.27 -19.36
C GLY A 10 -29.61 -2.92 -19.57
N LYS A 11 -30.54 -2.86 -20.52
CA LYS A 11 -31.32 -1.66 -20.84
C LYS A 11 -32.14 -1.23 -19.62
N ASP A 12 -32.08 0.06 -19.31
CA ASP A 12 -33.11 0.82 -18.62
C ASP A 12 -33.41 0.48 -17.15
N GLU A 13 -32.44 -0.03 -16.39
CA GLU A 13 -32.45 0.18 -14.93
C GLU A 13 -31.59 1.39 -14.64
N GLU A 14 -32.22 2.56 -14.60
CA GLU A 14 -31.68 3.76 -14.00
C GLU A 14 -31.36 3.42 -12.54
N PHE A 15 -30.14 2.93 -12.30
CA PHE A 15 -29.70 2.53 -10.98
C PHE A 15 -29.45 3.82 -10.19
N HIS A 16 -30.52 4.39 -9.63
CA HIS A 16 -30.46 5.56 -8.75
C HIS A 16 -29.78 5.13 -7.46
N ILE A 17 -28.45 5.29 -7.43
CA ILE A 17 -27.68 5.13 -6.20
C ILE A 17 -27.92 6.39 -5.38
N GLU A 18 -28.87 6.32 -4.45
CA GLU A 18 -29.04 7.36 -3.44
C GLU A 18 -27.78 7.41 -2.56
N ASP A 19 -27.19 8.59 -2.44
CA ASP A 19 -26.07 8.86 -1.54
C ASP A 19 -26.50 8.64 -0.08
N LYS A 20 -26.20 7.45 0.46
CA LYS A 20 -26.53 7.05 1.84
C LYS A 20 -25.26 6.89 2.68
N GLU A 21 -25.41 7.00 4.00
CA GLU A 21 -24.29 6.84 4.95
C GLU A 21 -23.82 5.39 5.06
N ASN A 22 -24.73 4.43 4.89
CA ASN A 22 -24.45 2.99 5.01
C ASN A 22 -25.05 2.24 3.82
N TYR A 23 -24.24 1.37 3.21
CA TYR A 23 -24.66 0.49 2.12
C TYR A 23 -24.69 -0.95 2.61
N THR A 24 -25.70 -1.70 2.18
CA THR A 24 -25.76 -3.14 2.39
C THR A 24 -24.69 -3.86 1.56
N LYS A 25 -24.34 -5.08 1.96
CA LYS A 25 -23.37 -5.91 1.23
C LYS A 25 -23.76 -6.08 -0.24
N LEU A 26 -25.05 -6.30 -0.52
CA LEU A 26 -25.55 -6.52 -1.87
C LEU A 26 -25.39 -5.28 -2.76
N GLU A 27 -25.67 -4.08 -2.22
CA GLU A 27 -25.49 -2.83 -2.95
C GLU A 27 -24.01 -2.56 -3.26
N MET A 28 -23.13 -2.84 -2.29
CA MET A 28 -21.68 -2.71 -2.48
C MET A 28 -21.16 -3.66 -3.58
N ASP A 29 -21.66 -4.90 -3.61
CA ASP A 29 -21.28 -5.86 -4.64
C ASP A 29 -21.77 -5.45 -6.04
N LYS A 30 -22.97 -4.85 -6.14
CA LYS A 30 -23.49 -4.28 -7.39
C LYS A 30 -22.64 -3.09 -7.86
N MET A 31 -22.38 -2.13 -6.98
CA MET A 31 -21.53 -0.96 -7.29
C MET A 31 -20.12 -1.38 -7.72
N TYR A 32 -19.56 -2.39 -7.06
CA TYR A 32 -18.26 -2.93 -7.42
C TYR A 32 -18.24 -3.52 -8.83
N ARG A 33 -19.29 -4.27 -9.21
CA ARG A 33 -19.42 -4.82 -10.56
C ARG A 33 -19.45 -3.72 -11.62
N ILE A 34 -20.26 -2.68 -11.41
CA ILE A 34 -20.36 -1.52 -12.33
C ILE A 34 -18.99 -0.86 -12.51
N VAL A 35 -18.31 -0.53 -11.40
CA VAL A 35 -17.00 0.13 -11.45
C VAL A 35 -15.96 -0.77 -12.11
N ARG A 36 -15.95 -2.06 -11.81
CA ARG A 36 -15.02 -3.02 -12.42
C ARG A 36 -15.22 -3.09 -13.93
N ASP A 37 -16.47 -3.24 -14.38
CA ASP A 37 -16.80 -3.36 -15.79
C ASP A 37 -16.40 -2.08 -16.55
N TYR A 38 -16.63 -0.90 -15.96
CA TYR A 38 -16.16 0.37 -16.51
C TYR A 38 -14.63 0.46 -16.63
N LEU A 39 -13.90 0.03 -15.58
CA LEU A 39 -12.42 0.10 -15.55
C LEU A 39 -11.73 -0.91 -16.47
N TYR A 40 -12.41 -1.99 -16.86
CA TYR A 40 -11.88 -2.90 -17.88
C TYR A 40 -11.69 -2.19 -19.23
N ASP A 41 -12.66 -1.33 -19.60
CA ASP A 41 -12.63 -0.57 -20.85
C ASP A 41 -11.83 0.74 -20.71
N HIS A 42 -11.80 1.33 -19.51
CA HIS A 42 -11.19 2.64 -19.22
C HIS A 42 -10.07 2.54 -18.18
N GLN A 43 -8.97 1.91 -18.59
CA GLN A 43 -7.80 1.76 -17.72
C GLN A 43 -7.12 3.10 -17.46
N GLY A 44 -6.73 3.34 -16.22
CA GLY A 44 -6.00 4.55 -15.84
C GLY A 44 -6.86 5.81 -15.74
N GLU A 45 -8.18 5.68 -15.62
CA GLU A 45 -9.02 6.83 -15.29
C GLU A 45 -8.89 7.24 -13.82
N ASN A 46 -9.22 8.51 -13.55
CA ASN A 46 -9.17 9.10 -12.22
C ASN A 46 -10.47 8.81 -11.44
N ALA A 47 -10.37 8.62 -10.12
CA ALA A 47 -11.49 8.36 -9.22
C ALA A 47 -12.66 9.36 -9.34
N ILE A 48 -12.37 10.62 -9.70
CA ILE A 48 -13.41 11.64 -9.91
C ILE A 48 -14.25 11.28 -11.14
N LYS A 49 -13.61 11.10 -12.29
CA LYS A 49 -14.29 10.74 -13.54
C LYS A 49 -15.01 9.40 -13.44
N VAL A 50 -14.39 8.41 -12.78
CA VAL A 50 -15.04 7.11 -12.53
C VAL A 50 -16.32 7.30 -11.71
N SER A 51 -16.32 8.19 -10.72
CA SER A 51 -17.53 8.52 -9.95
C SER A 51 -18.61 9.13 -10.84
N ASP A 52 -18.22 10.09 -11.68
CA ASP A 52 -19.14 10.81 -12.57
C ASP A 52 -19.74 9.89 -13.64
N ASP A 53 -18.93 9.01 -14.24
CA ASP A 53 -19.36 8.13 -15.33
C ASP A 53 -20.10 6.88 -14.85
N THR A 54 -19.76 6.35 -13.66
CA THR A 54 -20.43 5.16 -13.10
C THR A 54 -21.63 5.49 -12.21
N GLY A 55 -21.77 6.75 -11.79
CA GLY A 55 -22.78 7.17 -10.79
C GLY A 55 -22.54 6.60 -9.39
N VAL A 56 -21.40 5.94 -9.15
CA VAL A 56 -21.07 5.38 -7.84
C VAL A 56 -20.47 6.46 -6.95
N PRO A 57 -20.91 6.59 -5.69
CA PRO A 57 -20.39 7.59 -4.77
C PRO A 57 -18.88 7.48 -4.55
N ARG A 58 -18.18 8.61 -4.57
CA ARG A 58 -16.72 8.66 -4.37
C ARG A 58 -16.26 7.99 -3.07
N LYS A 59 -17.09 8.03 -2.01
CA LYS A 59 -16.82 7.34 -0.73
C LYS A 59 -16.69 5.82 -0.91
N VAL A 60 -17.54 5.24 -1.76
CA VAL A 60 -17.56 3.81 -2.08
C VAL A 60 -16.34 3.44 -2.93
N ILE A 61 -16.04 4.23 -3.97
CA ILE A 61 -14.84 4.05 -4.81
C ILE A 61 -13.56 4.07 -3.94
N MET A 62 -13.45 5.05 -3.04
CA MET A 62 -12.33 5.16 -2.10
C MET A 62 -12.23 3.95 -1.16
N THR A 63 -13.36 3.33 -0.84
CA THR A 63 -13.41 2.11 -0.02
C THR A 63 -12.91 0.91 -0.82
N PHE A 64 -13.26 0.80 -2.10
CA PHE A 64 -12.72 -0.25 -2.98
C PHE A 64 -11.22 -0.12 -3.22
N LEU A 65 -10.71 1.11 -3.39
CA LEU A 65 -9.27 1.39 -3.45
C LEU A 65 -8.57 0.96 -2.15
N ARG A 66 -9.12 1.32 -0.99
CA ARG A 66 -8.55 0.94 0.32
C ARG A 66 -8.48 -0.58 0.48
N GLN A 67 -9.50 -1.28 -0.01
CA GLN A 67 -9.57 -2.75 0.01
C GLN A 67 -8.65 -3.41 -1.06
N GLY A 68 -8.05 -2.64 -1.97
CA GLY A 68 -7.27 -3.17 -3.09
C GLY A 68 -8.10 -3.91 -4.13
N LYS A 69 -9.42 -3.68 -4.19
CA LYS A 69 -10.34 -4.37 -5.11
C LYS A 69 -10.30 -3.84 -6.54
N ILE A 70 -9.86 -2.60 -6.71
CA ILE A 70 -9.71 -1.88 -7.99
C ILE A 70 -8.39 -1.09 -7.97
N SER A 71 -7.86 -0.78 -9.14
CA SER A 71 -6.71 0.12 -9.34
C SER A 71 -7.09 1.20 -10.34
N LEU A 72 -6.68 2.44 -10.07
CA LEU A 72 -6.93 3.63 -10.88
C LEU A 72 -5.57 4.28 -11.20
N ALA A 73 -5.51 5.21 -12.16
CA ALA A 73 -4.24 5.88 -12.42
C ALA A 73 -3.75 6.65 -11.18
N GLU A 74 -2.48 6.39 -10.86
CA GLU A 74 -1.72 6.82 -9.69
C GLU A 74 -1.36 8.32 -9.71
N ASN A 75 -2.34 9.20 -9.95
CA ASN A 75 -2.02 10.59 -10.25
C ASN A 75 -2.27 11.55 -9.08
N SER A 76 -2.50 11.04 -7.86
CA SER A 76 -2.55 11.94 -6.70
C SER A 76 -1.87 11.39 -5.44
N ARG A 77 -0.83 12.12 -5.02
CA ARG A 77 -0.26 12.05 -3.67
C ARG A 77 -1.30 12.40 -2.58
N THR A 78 -2.43 12.99 -2.96
CA THR A 78 -3.51 13.37 -2.02
C THR A 78 -4.35 12.18 -1.53
N TRP A 79 -4.27 11.01 -2.17
CA TRP A 79 -4.99 9.81 -1.73
C TRP A 79 -4.16 8.83 -0.90
N LEU A 80 -2.84 9.04 -0.84
CA LEU A 80 -1.94 8.24 0.00
C LEU A 80 -2.37 8.34 1.46
N ARG A 81 -2.55 7.19 2.10
CA ARG A 81 -2.94 7.12 3.52
C ARG A 81 -1.72 6.90 4.40
N LYS A 82 -1.85 7.22 5.68
CA LYS A 82 -0.83 6.91 6.68
C LYS A 82 -1.04 5.48 7.20
N CYS A 83 0.04 4.71 7.27
CA CYS A 83 0.06 3.42 7.95
C CYS A 83 -0.35 3.59 9.42
N LYS A 84 -1.27 2.75 9.91
CA LYS A 84 -1.74 2.81 11.31
C LYS A 84 -0.65 2.55 12.35
N LYS A 85 0.42 1.84 11.99
CA LYS A 85 1.54 1.51 12.88
C LYS A 85 2.68 2.52 12.85
N CYS A 86 3.19 2.88 11.67
CA CYS A 86 4.40 3.72 11.54
C CYS A 86 4.14 5.10 10.94
N GLY A 87 2.94 5.38 10.42
CA GLY A 87 2.60 6.66 9.80
C GLY A 87 3.12 6.87 8.38
N ALA A 88 3.85 5.90 7.80
CA ALA A 88 4.33 5.96 6.42
C ALA A 88 3.19 6.10 5.41
N LEU A 89 3.41 6.83 4.31
CA LEU A 89 2.44 6.95 3.23
C LEU A 89 2.34 5.63 2.46
N ILE A 90 1.12 5.09 2.34
CA ILE A 90 0.80 3.83 1.67
C ILE A 90 -0.28 4.07 0.61
N GLU A 91 -0.13 3.36 -0.51
CA GLU A 91 -1.07 3.36 -1.64
C GLU A 91 -2.32 2.52 -1.31
N THR A 92 -2.12 1.33 -0.72
CA THR A 92 -3.20 0.40 -0.39
C THR A 92 -3.03 -0.23 1.00
N GLY A 93 -4.14 -0.70 1.58
CA GLY A 93 -4.17 -1.36 2.88
C GLY A 93 -4.14 -0.42 4.09
N ASP A 94 -4.08 -1.03 5.28
CA ASP A 94 -4.06 -0.33 6.58
C ASP A 94 -2.64 -0.19 7.16
N ASN A 95 -1.75 -1.09 6.80
CA ASN A 95 -0.37 -1.14 7.27
C ASN A 95 0.56 -1.25 6.07
N CYS A 96 1.73 -0.61 6.13
CA CYS A 96 2.76 -0.82 5.12
C CYS A 96 3.25 -2.27 5.15
N ILE A 97 3.84 -2.71 4.04
CA ILE A 97 4.35 -4.07 3.85
C ILE A 97 5.32 -4.44 4.98
N GLU A 98 6.22 -3.54 5.37
CA GLU A 98 7.16 -3.76 6.48
C GLU A 98 6.46 -4.01 7.83
N CYS A 99 5.44 -3.21 8.15
CA CYS A 99 4.68 -3.35 9.39
C CYS A 99 3.84 -4.62 9.43
N MET A 100 3.40 -5.09 8.25
CA MET A 100 2.71 -6.37 8.09
C MET A 100 3.68 -7.54 8.25
N GLN A 101 4.84 -7.50 7.59
CA GLN A 101 5.89 -8.51 7.71
C GLN A 101 6.38 -8.65 9.16
N LYS A 102 6.68 -7.54 9.85
CA LYS A 102 7.05 -7.56 11.28
C LYS A 102 5.97 -8.18 12.16
N LYS A 103 4.70 -7.97 11.82
CA LYS A 103 3.58 -8.59 12.56
C LYS A 103 3.54 -10.10 12.31
N MET A 104 3.68 -10.52 11.05
CA MET A 104 3.67 -11.93 10.68
C MET A 104 4.86 -12.68 11.28
N SER A 105 6.06 -12.10 11.26
CA SER A 105 7.24 -12.71 11.87
C SER A 105 7.08 -12.90 13.39
N GLN A 106 6.48 -11.94 14.09
CA GLN A 106 6.18 -12.08 15.53
C GLN A 106 5.16 -13.18 15.84
N ILE A 107 4.20 -13.42 14.94
CA ILE A 107 3.20 -14.48 15.10
C ILE A 107 3.81 -15.85 14.81
N LEU A 108 4.63 -15.95 13.77
CA LEU A 108 5.25 -17.21 13.34
C LEU A 108 6.40 -17.63 14.26
N ASN A 109 7.19 -16.67 14.75
CA ASN A 109 8.35 -16.91 15.64
C ASN A 109 8.17 -16.17 16.97
N PRO A 110 7.30 -16.64 17.88
CA PRO A 110 7.10 -15.97 19.18
C PRO A 110 8.35 -16.00 20.08
N GLU A 111 9.28 -16.93 19.86
CA GLU A 111 10.46 -17.16 20.71
C GLU A 111 11.64 -16.20 20.43
N GLU A 112 11.70 -15.56 19.26
CA GLU A 112 12.85 -14.71 18.85
C GLU A 112 12.82 -13.29 19.43
N THR A 113 11.77 -12.93 20.19
CA THR A 113 11.61 -11.56 20.73
C THR A 113 12.62 -11.18 21.83
N GLN A 114 13.61 -12.02 22.13
CA GLN A 114 14.68 -11.77 23.11
C GLN A 114 16.08 -11.62 22.49
N VAL A 115 16.26 -10.87 21.39
CA VAL A 115 17.60 -10.32 21.14
C VAL A 115 17.81 -9.13 22.07
N LYS A 116 18.19 -9.45 23.32
CA LYS A 116 18.74 -8.53 24.30
C LYS A 116 19.92 -7.80 23.66
N LYS A 117 19.70 -6.58 23.16
CA LYS A 117 20.79 -5.59 23.11
C LYS A 117 21.05 -5.16 24.56
N LYS A 118 21.88 -5.94 25.27
CA LYS A 118 22.52 -5.47 26.50
C LYS A 118 24.02 -5.36 26.22
N ASN A 119 24.47 -4.12 26.30
CA ASN A 119 25.83 -3.62 26.14
C ASN A 119 26.82 -4.33 27.07
N ILE A 120 28.07 -4.50 26.65
CA ILE A 120 29.25 -4.29 27.52
C ILE A 120 30.31 -3.58 26.67
N SER A 121 30.28 -2.25 26.70
CA SER A 121 31.51 -1.46 26.60
C SER A 121 32.10 -1.43 28.01
N GLY A 122 32.90 -2.43 28.35
CA GLY A 122 33.61 -2.53 29.61
C GLY A 122 35.07 -2.77 29.32
N TYR A 123 35.91 -1.81 29.68
CA TYR A 123 37.36 -1.91 29.66
C TYR A 123 37.81 -3.20 30.36
N SER A 124 38.62 -4.02 29.71
CA SER A 124 39.46 -5.00 30.40
C SER A 124 40.83 -5.08 29.75
N THR A 125 41.81 -4.88 30.62
CA THR A 125 43.24 -4.77 30.41
C THR A 125 43.88 -6.10 30.01
N ASN A 126 44.92 -5.99 29.19
CA ASN A 126 46.07 -6.90 29.06
C ASN A 126 45.80 -8.35 28.63
N ASN A 127 46.05 -8.60 27.34
CA ASN A 127 46.78 -9.80 26.97
C ASN A 127 47.91 -9.44 25.99
N ILE A 128 49.11 -9.87 26.34
CA ILE A 128 50.40 -9.56 25.72
C ILE A 128 50.64 -10.62 24.64
N ASN A 129 51.20 -10.20 23.50
CA ASN A 129 51.68 -10.99 22.36
C ASN A 129 50.65 -11.32 21.26
N ALA A 130 50.54 -10.43 20.27
CA ALA A 130 50.29 -10.82 18.88
C ALA A 130 51.18 -9.96 17.98
N HIS A 131 52.09 -10.63 17.26
CA HIS A 131 53.08 -10.07 16.34
C HIS A 131 52.50 -9.01 15.38
N ASP A 132 53.04 -7.79 15.44
CA ASP A 132 52.79 -6.74 14.45
C ASP A 132 53.45 -7.10 13.11
N ASN A 133 52.69 -7.75 12.23
CA ASN A 133 53.03 -7.84 10.82
C ASN A 133 52.67 -6.53 10.12
N SER A 134 53.50 -5.52 10.36
CA SER A 134 53.58 -4.27 9.61
C SER A 134 54.06 -4.53 8.18
N TYR A 135 53.12 -4.81 7.27
CA TYR A 135 53.39 -4.82 5.84
C TYR A 135 53.06 -3.45 5.25
N GLY A 136 54.09 -2.70 4.88
CA GLY A 136 53.99 -1.79 3.74
C GLY A 136 54.46 -0.36 3.93
N ARG A 137 55.75 -0.16 4.24
CA ARG A 137 56.47 1.00 3.69
C ARG A 137 56.43 0.90 2.15
N ARG A 138 55.79 1.85 1.47
CA ARG A 138 56.09 2.17 0.05
C ARG A 138 56.43 3.66 -0.11
N ILE A 139 57.73 3.90 0.10
CA ILE A 139 58.71 4.71 -0.64
C ILE A 139 58.30 6.13 -1.12
N ARG A 140 59.14 7.07 -0.66
CA ARG A 140 59.31 8.50 -0.99
C ARG A 140 60.06 8.70 -2.33
N LYS A 141 59.68 9.67 -3.15
CA LYS A 141 60.51 10.36 -4.18
C LYS A 141 59.86 11.73 -4.47
N LYS A 142 60.53 12.87 -4.68
CA LYS A 142 61.92 13.29 -4.62
C LYS A 142 61.89 14.79 -4.31
#